data_AF-A0A4Z1H1W3-F1
#
_entry.id   AF-A0A4Z1H1W3-F1
#
_cell.length_a   1.000
_cell.length_b   1.000
_cell.length_c   1.000
_cell.angle_alpha   90.00
_cell.angle_beta   90.00
_cell.angle_gamma   90.00
#
_symmetry.space_group_name_H-M   'P 1'
#
loop_
_entity.id
_entity.type
_entity.pdbx_description
1 polymer ?
#
loop_
_entity_poly.entity_id
_entity_poly.type
_entity_poly.pdbx_seq_one_letter_code
_entity_poly.pdbx_strand_id
1 'polypeptide(L)'
;MMHGHLWAILSGAMRSCYLNLLRARPPLTIRIQLIIETRLFQAYRAFTDCAKSMGFIAIPDSIAPDAPPEGVATLSLTLSKRRERVSSFEAFLPKKVALKRRNLTICTNALVSSIVFTQEKGLPRTEKILFKSSDRKSESTYSVRVNKEVIVCSGAIGSPQVLMLSDIGPRESLEEHGIEFVHDLPGVGSTLTDHHGIPVAWEVPAAESLTSMATSPLKIALELFKYIFFQVGLFSIPVKTLALYVRSRMIKEDSTGLVEEASTKPFDPQSHIPNIELIPLSTSGMDNFDEPEFINIFSKTPIFCVLATILQPRSNGTVRLASSNPHYKPKVDFEILSDASDYAIARSAVRPTLFIADKMKESGFPLLRNMTFPAEKQELDITSNTTEEMDKFIRRRIRTTFHYVSTCIMAPEHDPKAPGVVDDELKVYGVKGLRVCDTSIFPQIVSGQLQAPAVMVAEKCADLIKNDL
;
A
#
# COMPACT_ATOMS: atom_id res chain seq x y z
N MET A 1 -37.52 -34.74 8.09
CA MET A 1 -36.34 -35.41 8.69
C MET A 1 -35.29 -35.88 7.68
N MET A 2 -35.38 -35.53 6.38
CA MET A 2 -34.41 -35.94 5.34
C MET A 2 -33.55 -34.80 4.75
N HIS A 3 -33.70 -33.56 5.21
CA HIS A 3 -32.90 -32.41 4.73
C HIS A 3 -31.70 -32.03 5.62
N GLY A 4 -31.70 -32.44 6.90
CA GLY A 4 -30.57 -32.19 7.81
C GLY A 4 -29.35 -33.10 7.56
N HIS A 5 -29.57 -34.34 7.10
CA HIS A 5 -28.48 -35.30 6.87
C HIS A 5 -27.68 -35.02 5.60
N LEU A 6 -28.28 -34.44 4.56
CA LEU A 6 -27.56 -34.10 3.32
C LEU A 6 -26.61 -32.90 3.51
N TRP A 7 -27.00 -31.95 4.36
CA TRP A 7 -26.16 -30.78 4.71
C TRP A 7 -24.99 -31.13 5.65
N ALA A 8 -25.17 -32.10 6.55
CA ALA A 8 -24.10 -32.63 7.40
C ALA A 8 -23.06 -33.44 6.60
N ILE A 9 -23.47 -34.15 5.54
CA ILE A 9 -22.55 -34.92 4.68
C ILE A 9 -21.78 -33.99 3.73
N LEU A 10 -22.43 -32.97 3.17
CA LEU A 10 -21.79 -31.98 2.29
C LEU A 10 -20.82 -31.05 3.06
N SER A 11 -21.13 -30.68 4.30
CA SER A 11 -20.21 -29.91 5.16
C SER A 11 -19.02 -30.75 5.66
N GLY A 12 -19.22 -32.04 5.92
CA GLY A 12 -18.14 -32.99 6.26
C GLY A 12 -17.18 -33.26 5.10
N ALA A 13 -17.70 -33.40 3.88
CA ALA A 13 -16.90 -33.60 2.67
C ALA A 13 -16.10 -32.34 2.27
N MET A 14 -16.69 -31.15 2.40
CA MET A 14 -15.96 -29.89 2.17
C MET A 14 -14.90 -29.62 3.24
N ARG A 15 -15.16 -29.93 4.53
CA ARG A 15 -14.14 -29.88 5.58
C ARG A 15 -13.00 -30.87 5.34
N SER A 16 -13.30 -32.08 4.88
CA SER A 16 -12.28 -33.09 4.57
C SER A 16 -11.43 -32.70 3.35
N CYS A 17 -12.02 -32.13 2.30
CA CYS A 17 -11.28 -31.58 1.16
C CYS A 17 -10.42 -30.37 1.56
N TYR A 18 -10.93 -29.47 2.40
CA TYR A 18 -10.19 -28.30 2.89
C TYR A 18 -9.04 -28.69 3.84
N LEU A 19 -9.27 -29.65 4.74
CA LEU A 19 -8.23 -30.20 5.62
C LEU A 19 -7.20 -31.06 4.86
N ASN A 20 -7.57 -31.72 3.77
CA ASN A 20 -6.63 -32.42 2.89
C ASN A 20 -5.82 -31.46 2.01
N LEU A 21 -6.38 -30.30 1.63
CA LEU A 21 -5.64 -29.21 0.98
C LEU A 21 -4.66 -28.53 1.95
N LEU A 22 -5.01 -28.39 3.23
CA LEU A 22 -4.14 -27.85 4.29
C LEU A 22 -3.06 -28.86 4.76
N ARG A 23 -3.29 -30.17 4.60
CA ARG A 23 -2.31 -31.24 4.90
C ARG A 23 -1.41 -31.60 3.72
N ALA A 24 -1.70 -31.09 2.52
CA ALA A 24 -0.81 -31.27 1.39
C ALA A 24 0.48 -30.48 1.66
N ARG A 25 1.59 -31.21 1.88
CA ARG A 25 2.92 -30.58 1.86
C ARG A 25 3.03 -29.81 0.54
N PRO A 26 3.47 -28.53 0.54
CA PRO A 26 3.61 -27.79 -0.70
C PRO A 26 4.47 -28.63 -1.67
N PRO A 27 4.09 -28.72 -2.95
CA PRO A 27 4.82 -29.51 -3.93
C PRO A 27 6.31 -29.20 -3.87
N LEU A 28 7.16 -30.20 -4.10
CA LEU A 28 8.61 -30.12 -3.91
C LEU A 28 9.25 -28.88 -4.58
N THR A 29 8.67 -28.43 -5.70
CA THR A 29 8.99 -27.18 -6.40
C THR A 29 8.80 -25.93 -5.55
N ILE A 30 7.72 -25.80 -4.78
CA ILE A 30 7.47 -24.65 -3.89
C ILE A 30 8.44 -24.65 -2.71
N ARG A 31 8.81 -25.83 -2.16
CA ARG A 31 9.84 -25.91 -1.11
C ARG A 31 11.23 -25.54 -1.62
N ILE A 32 11.61 -26.03 -2.80
CA ILE A 32 12.88 -25.64 -3.45
C ILE A 32 12.86 -24.14 -3.78
N GLN A 33 11.71 -23.59 -4.18
CA GLN A 33 11.53 -22.17 -4.50
C GLN A 33 11.64 -21.25 -3.26
N LEU A 34 10.98 -21.55 -2.15
CA LEU A 34 11.13 -20.80 -0.88
C LEU A 34 12.57 -20.87 -0.35
N ILE A 35 13.26 -22.00 -0.56
CA ILE A 35 14.67 -22.17 -0.23
C ILE A 35 15.58 -21.33 -1.15
N ILE A 36 15.20 -21.08 -2.41
CA ILE A 36 15.96 -20.22 -3.34
C ILE A 36 15.69 -18.73 -3.07
N GLU A 37 14.45 -18.35 -2.76
CA GLU A 37 14.05 -16.96 -2.52
C GLU A 37 14.60 -16.39 -1.21
N THR A 38 14.66 -17.20 -0.15
CA THR A 38 15.31 -16.85 1.14
C THR A 38 16.84 -17.00 1.12
N ARG A 39 17.44 -17.29 -0.05
CA ARG A 39 18.90 -17.44 -0.24
C ARG A 39 19.50 -16.41 -1.19
N LEU A 40 18.70 -15.53 -1.80
CA LEU A 40 19.25 -14.51 -2.72
C LEU A 40 20.11 -13.48 -1.99
N PHE A 41 19.66 -13.07 -0.80
CA PHE A 41 20.42 -12.20 0.11
C PHE A 41 20.43 -12.82 1.50
N GLN A 42 21.62 -13.03 2.06
CA GLN A 42 21.79 -13.54 3.43
C GLN A 42 21.22 -12.57 4.46
N ALA A 43 21.14 -11.27 4.13
CA ALA A 43 20.55 -10.24 4.99
C ALA A 43 19.13 -10.60 5.47
N TYR A 44 18.30 -11.19 4.59
CA TYR A 44 16.91 -11.55 4.90
C TYR A 44 16.85 -12.71 5.89
N ARG A 45 17.79 -13.66 5.76
CA ARG A 45 17.94 -14.77 6.70
C ARG A 45 18.43 -14.28 8.05
N ALA A 46 19.50 -13.48 8.07
CA ALA A 46 20.03 -12.89 9.30
C ALA A 46 18.95 -12.08 10.05
N PHE A 47 18.20 -11.24 9.34
CA PHE A 47 17.05 -10.52 9.90
C PHE A 47 16.00 -11.49 10.51
N THR A 48 15.62 -12.53 9.77
CA THR A 48 14.62 -13.50 10.22
C THR A 48 15.08 -14.30 11.43
N ASP A 49 16.35 -14.72 11.47
CA ASP A 49 16.90 -15.51 12.56
C ASP A 49 17.07 -14.67 13.84
N CYS A 50 17.46 -13.39 13.70
CA CYS A 50 17.45 -12.43 14.81
C CYS A 50 16.03 -12.12 15.31
N ALA A 51 15.05 -11.96 14.42
CA ALA A 51 13.66 -11.79 14.83
C ALA A 51 13.14 -13.03 15.59
N LYS A 52 13.50 -14.24 15.17
CA LYS A 52 13.15 -15.47 15.91
C LYS A 52 13.77 -15.53 17.29
N SER A 53 15.02 -15.09 17.46
CA SER A 53 15.66 -15.06 18.79
C SER A 53 15.00 -14.05 19.74
N MET A 54 14.26 -13.06 19.21
CA MET A 54 13.41 -12.14 19.96
C MET A 54 12.02 -12.71 20.31
N GLY A 55 11.70 -13.93 19.87
CA GLY A 55 10.42 -14.59 20.12
C GLY A 55 9.39 -14.43 19.01
N PHE A 56 9.73 -13.83 17.87
CA PHE A 56 8.82 -13.78 16.72
C PHE A 56 8.71 -15.14 16.02
N ILE A 57 7.48 -15.51 15.67
CA ILE A 57 7.20 -16.72 14.91
C ILE A 57 7.29 -16.47 13.40
N ALA A 58 7.52 -17.52 12.62
CA ALA A 58 7.43 -17.45 11.16
C ALA A 58 5.97 -17.66 10.72
N ILE A 59 5.47 -16.80 9.84
CA ILE A 59 4.15 -16.89 9.24
C ILE A 59 4.33 -17.19 7.74
N PRO A 60 4.08 -18.44 7.29
CA PRO A 60 4.28 -18.82 5.89
C PRO A 60 3.34 -18.12 4.91
N ASP A 61 2.15 -17.73 5.38
CA ASP A 61 1.13 -17.05 4.60
C ASP A 61 0.46 -15.98 5.46
N SER A 62 0.75 -14.71 5.17
CA SER A 62 0.24 -13.56 5.93
C SER A 62 -1.24 -13.27 5.69
N ILE A 63 -1.85 -13.85 4.65
CA ILE A 63 -3.24 -13.61 4.28
C ILE A 63 -4.17 -14.78 4.61
N ALA A 64 -3.64 -15.84 5.22
CA ALA A 64 -4.47 -16.95 5.67
C ALA A 64 -5.48 -16.47 6.73
N PRO A 65 -6.75 -16.92 6.72
CA PRO A 65 -7.75 -16.50 7.69
C PRO A 65 -7.38 -16.79 9.16
N ASP A 66 -6.54 -17.81 9.37
CA ASP A 66 -6.01 -18.23 10.66
C ASP A 66 -4.58 -17.72 10.93
N ALA A 67 -4.04 -16.84 10.08
CA ALA A 67 -2.72 -16.27 10.26
C ALA A 67 -2.63 -15.51 11.60
N PRO A 68 -1.57 -15.76 12.39
CA PRO A 68 -1.24 -14.94 13.54
C PRO A 68 -1.03 -13.45 13.17
N PRO A 69 -1.40 -12.54 14.06
CA PRO A 69 -1.18 -11.10 13.85
C PRO A 69 0.29 -10.67 14.01
N GLU A 70 1.09 -11.39 14.82
CA GLU A 70 2.51 -11.10 15.04
C GLU A 70 3.41 -12.15 14.43
N GLY A 71 4.43 -11.71 13.69
CA GLY A 71 5.48 -12.59 13.24
C GLY A 71 6.18 -12.11 11.98
N VAL A 72 7.20 -12.87 11.59
CA VAL A 72 7.91 -12.69 10.32
C VAL A 72 7.11 -13.41 9.25
N ALA A 73 6.37 -12.64 8.45
CA ALA A 73 5.48 -13.15 7.44
C ALA A 73 6.12 -13.17 6.05
N THR A 74 5.95 -14.30 5.36
CA THR A 74 6.21 -14.39 3.92
C THR A 74 5.03 -13.77 3.19
N LEU A 75 5.33 -12.84 2.28
CA LEU A 75 4.30 -12.08 1.60
C LEU A 75 3.83 -12.80 0.34
N SER A 76 2.51 -12.84 0.15
CA SER A 76 1.92 -13.26 -1.12
C SER A 76 2.30 -12.29 -2.22
N LEU A 77 2.73 -12.82 -3.37
CA LEU A 77 3.25 -12.05 -4.50
C LEU A 77 2.30 -12.15 -5.70
N THR A 78 2.03 -11.03 -6.36
CA THR A 78 1.18 -10.98 -7.56
C THR A 78 1.98 -11.33 -8.82
N LEU A 79 2.34 -12.62 -8.94
CA LEU A 79 3.15 -13.17 -10.03
C LEU A 79 2.42 -14.29 -10.79
N SER A 80 2.70 -14.40 -12.09
CA SER A 80 2.22 -15.51 -12.94
C SER A 80 2.97 -16.80 -12.60
N LYS A 81 2.50 -17.93 -13.14
CA LYS A 81 3.25 -19.22 -13.07
C LYS A 81 4.66 -19.12 -13.68
N ARG A 82 4.88 -18.14 -14.57
CA ARG A 82 6.17 -17.84 -15.21
C ARG A 82 6.96 -16.75 -14.50
N ARG A 83 6.53 -16.32 -13.31
CA ARG A 83 7.21 -15.31 -12.48
C ARG A 83 7.19 -13.91 -13.09
N GLU A 84 6.22 -13.65 -13.96
CA GLU A 84 5.96 -12.33 -14.52
C GLU A 84 5.02 -11.55 -13.60
N ARG A 85 5.18 -10.24 -13.50
CA ARG A 85 4.24 -9.37 -12.77
C ARG A 85 2.83 -9.51 -13.36
N VAL A 86 1.85 -9.76 -12.50
CA VAL A 86 0.42 -9.70 -12.87
C VAL A 86 -0.18 -8.42 -12.29
N SER A 87 -0.47 -7.45 -13.15
CA SER A 87 -1.17 -6.23 -12.76
C SER A 87 -2.69 -6.42 -12.82
N SER A 88 -3.46 -5.55 -12.19
CA SER A 88 -4.93 -5.55 -12.36
C SER A 88 -5.33 -5.35 -13.83
N PHE A 89 -4.55 -4.60 -14.61
CA PHE A 89 -4.75 -4.47 -16.05
C PHE A 89 -4.65 -5.83 -16.76
N GLU A 90 -3.58 -6.59 -16.52
CA GLU A 90 -3.41 -7.91 -17.14
C GLU A 90 -4.44 -8.94 -16.62
N ALA A 91 -4.81 -8.87 -15.35
CA ALA A 91 -5.75 -9.80 -14.73
C ALA A 91 -7.20 -9.59 -15.22
N PHE A 92 -7.67 -8.34 -15.26
CA PHE A 92 -9.08 -8.02 -15.51
C PHE A 92 -9.37 -7.52 -16.92
N LEU A 93 -8.43 -6.79 -17.53
CA LEU A 93 -8.62 -6.19 -18.85
C LEU A 93 -7.41 -6.39 -19.77
N PRO A 94 -6.93 -7.64 -19.97
CA PRO A 94 -5.81 -7.88 -20.87
C PRO A 94 -6.19 -7.47 -22.29
N LYS A 95 -5.20 -7.02 -23.09
CA LYS A 95 -5.40 -6.50 -24.45
C LYS A 95 -6.29 -7.39 -25.32
N LYS A 96 -6.13 -8.71 -25.23
CA LYS A 96 -6.93 -9.69 -25.98
C LYS A 96 -8.42 -9.65 -25.61
N VAL A 97 -8.75 -9.43 -24.34
CA VAL A 97 -10.14 -9.30 -23.87
C VAL A 97 -10.70 -7.95 -24.27
N ALA A 98 -9.93 -6.87 -24.08
CA ALA A 98 -10.32 -5.52 -24.48
C ALA A 98 -10.69 -5.44 -25.96
N LEU A 99 -9.83 -5.94 -26.86
CA LEU A 99 -10.06 -5.90 -28.33
C LEU A 99 -11.27 -6.74 -28.79
N LYS A 100 -11.69 -7.74 -28.02
CA LYS A 100 -12.84 -8.60 -28.38
C LYS A 100 -14.18 -8.01 -27.95
N ARG A 101 -14.21 -7.12 -26.95
CA ARG A 101 -15.43 -6.55 -26.40
C ARG A 101 -15.91 -5.37 -27.23
N ARG A 102 -16.93 -5.60 -28.07
CA ARG A 102 -17.54 -4.55 -28.91
C ARG A 102 -18.30 -3.49 -28.11
N ASN A 103 -18.69 -3.79 -26.88
CA ASN A 103 -19.40 -2.90 -25.98
C ASN A 103 -18.48 -2.14 -25.00
N LEU A 104 -17.16 -2.15 -25.24
CA LEU A 104 -16.18 -1.46 -24.42
C LEU A 104 -15.37 -0.47 -25.28
N THR A 105 -15.35 0.79 -24.87
CA THR A 105 -14.50 1.82 -25.45
C THR A 105 -13.44 2.21 -24.42
N ILE A 106 -12.17 2.21 -24.84
CA ILE A 106 -11.04 2.59 -23.98
C ILE A 106 -10.42 3.87 -24.55
N CYS A 107 -10.40 4.92 -23.74
CA CYS A 107 -9.77 6.20 -24.07
C CYS A 107 -8.54 6.38 -23.19
N THR A 108 -7.34 6.21 -23.76
CA THR A 108 -6.08 6.53 -23.08
C THR A 108 -5.68 7.98 -23.34
N ASN A 109 -4.80 8.55 -22.51
CA ASN A 109 -4.40 9.96 -22.61
C ASN A 109 -5.60 10.93 -22.54
N ALA A 110 -6.64 10.51 -21.81
CA ALA A 110 -7.86 11.28 -21.56
C ALA A 110 -7.89 11.69 -20.09
N LEU A 111 -7.80 12.99 -19.84
CA LEU A 111 -7.86 13.58 -18.51
C LEU A 111 -9.27 14.09 -18.25
N VAL A 112 -9.95 13.50 -17.26
CA VAL A 112 -11.30 13.95 -16.86
C VAL A 112 -11.20 15.39 -16.34
N SER A 113 -11.99 16.28 -16.93
CA SER A 113 -12.09 17.67 -16.51
C SER A 113 -13.16 17.84 -15.45
N SER A 114 -14.38 17.34 -15.74
CA SER A 114 -15.53 17.44 -14.84
C SER A 114 -16.65 16.49 -15.26
N ILE A 115 -17.56 16.23 -14.33
CA ILE A 115 -18.83 15.54 -14.53
C ILE A 115 -19.92 16.61 -14.51
N VAL A 116 -20.79 16.61 -15.50
CA VAL A 116 -21.87 17.58 -15.65
C VAL A 116 -23.19 16.93 -15.26
N PHE A 117 -24.03 17.69 -14.55
CA PHE A 117 -25.28 17.22 -13.98
C PHE A 117 -26.49 17.91 -14.61
N THR A 118 -27.59 17.17 -14.66
CA THR A 118 -28.94 17.69 -14.91
C THR A 118 -29.77 17.54 -13.64
N GLN A 119 -30.92 18.22 -13.56
CA GLN A 119 -31.83 18.08 -12.43
C GLN A 119 -32.83 16.94 -12.67
N GLU A 120 -32.89 15.95 -11.76
CA GLU A 120 -33.88 14.87 -11.79
C GLU A 120 -34.57 14.72 -10.43
N LYS A 121 -35.84 15.12 -10.38
CA LYS A 121 -36.67 15.11 -9.16
C LYS A 121 -36.02 15.90 -8.01
N GLY A 122 -35.46 17.08 -8.33
CA GLY A 122 -34.81 17.95 -7.36
C GLY A 122 -33.43 17.49 -6.88
N LEU A 123 -32.86 16.45 -7.50
CA LEU A 123 -31.50 15.99 -7.22
C LEU A 123 -30.64 16.05 -8.49
N PRO A 124 -29.37 16.49 -8.39
CA PRO A 124 -28.42 16.41 -9.50
C PRO A 124 -28.24 14.96 -9.96
N ARG A 125 -28.25 14.74 -11.28
CA ARG A 125 -27.98 13.44 -11.91
C ARG A 125 -26.94 13.59 -13.00
N THR A 126 -25.95 12.68 -13.00
CA THR A 126 -24.90 12.65 -14.03
C THR A 126 -25.47 12.61 -15.45
N GLU A 127 -25.09 13.57 -16.28
CA GLU A 127 -25.55 13.69 -17.67
C GLU A 127 -24.43 13.36 -18.66
N LYS A 128 -23.24 13.94 -18.45
CA LYS A 128 -22.09 13.77 -19.34
C LYS A 128 -20.78 13.98 -18.58
N ILE A 129 -19.70 13.43 -19.13
CA ILE A 129 -18.33 13.65 -18.66
C ILE A 129 -17.63 14.55 -19.67
N LEU A 130 -16.95 15.59 -19.19
CA LEU A 130 -16.03 16.40 -19.97
C LEU A 130 -14.59 15.94 -19.72
N PHE A 131 -13.81 15.82 -20.79
CA PHE A 131 -12.40 15.43 -20.67
C PHE A 131 -11.55 16.12 -21.74
N LYS A 132 -10.25 16.24 -21.46
CA LYS A 132 -9.23 16.81 -22.34
C LYS A 132 -8.16 15.78 -22.64
N SER A 133 -7.27 16.08 -23.58
CA SER A 133 -6.02 15.33 -23.71
C SER A 133 -5.23 15.42 -22.41
N SER A 134 -4.41 14.43 -22.07
CA SER A 134 -3.42 14.57 -21.00
C SER A 134 -2.27 15.52 -21.38
N ASP A 135 -2.06 15.76 -22.69
CA ASP A 135 -1.13 16.77 -23.18
C ASP A 135 -1.71 18.18 -23.00
N ARG A 136 -1.03 18.98 -22.17
CA ARG A 136 -1.40 20.37 -21.85
C ARG A 136 -1.44 21.30 -23.05
N LYS A 137 -0.79 20.94 -24.16
CA LYS A 137 -0.81 21.75 -25.40
C LYS A 137 -2.11 21.62 -26.17
N SER A 138 -2.91 20.61 -25.88
CA SER A 138 -4.20 20.42 -26.54
C SER A 138 -5.26 21.29 -25.89
N GLU A 139 -5.95 22.10 -26.69
CA GLU A 139 -7.06 22.95 -26.22
C GLU A 139 -8.43 22.26 -26.40
N SER A 140 -8.47 21.11 -27.07
CA SER A 140 -9.70 20.41 -27.39
C SER A 140 -10.34 19.82 -26.13
N THR A 141 -11.63 20.11 -25.95
CA THR A 141 -12.47 19.50 -24.91
C THR A 141 -13.47 18.56 -25.56
N TYR A 142 -13.55 17.35 -25.04
CA TYR A 142 -14.44 16.29 -25.51
C TYR A 142 -15.53 16.02 -24.48
N SER A 143 -16.63 15.42 -24.92
CA SER A 143 -17.71 15.00 -24.01
C SER A 143 -18.23 13.61 -24.35
N VAL A 144 -18.64 12.87 -23.32
CA VAL A 144 -19.32 11.57 -23.44
C VAL A 144 -20.60 11.61 -22.60
N ARG A 145 -21.73 11.27 -23.22
CA ARG A 145 -23.02 11.20 -22.55
C ARG A 145 -23.10 9.97 -21.64
N VAL A 146 -23.68 10.14 -20.46
CA VAL A 146 -23.92 9.10 -19.46
C VAL A 146 -25.38 8.68 -19.54
N ASN A 147 -25.62 7.38 -19.74
CA ASN A 147 -26.97 6.82 -19.76
C ASN A 147 -27.39 6.21 -18.41
N LYS A 148 -26.43 5.66 -17.67
CA LYS A 148 -26.68 4.94 -16.42
C LYS A 148 -25.96 5.58 -15.24
N GLU A 149 -24.64 5.45 -15.20
CA GLU A 149 -23.83 5.79 -14.04
C GLU A 149 -22.39 6.12 -14.42
N VAL A 150 -21.72 6.91 -13.59
CA VAL A 150 -20.29 7.21 -13.61
C VAL A 150 -19.62 6.58 -12.39
N ILE A 151 -18.46 5.96 -12.59
CA ILE A 151 -17.65 5.36 -11.51
C ILE A 151 -16.29 6.04 -11.54
N VAL A 152 -15.94 6.74 -10.47
CA VAL A 152 -14.65 7.41 -10.31
C VAL A 152 -13.68 6.44 -9.65
N CYS A 153 -12.57 6.14 -10.33
CA CYS A 153 -11.52 5.22 -9.89
C CYS A 153 -10.13 5.87 -10.02
N SER A 154 -10.02 7.16 -9.68
CA SER A 154 -8.82 7.98 -9.85
C SER A 154 -7.88 7.94 -8.63
N GLY A 155 -8.16 7.05 -7.67
CA GLY A 155 -7.36 6.84 -6.46
C GLY A 155 -7.53 7.94 -5.42
N ALA A 156 -6.95 7.74 -4.24
CA ALA A 156 -7.04 8.67 -3.10
C ALA A 156 -6.47 10.09 -3.34
N ILE A 157 -5.81 10.35 -4.47
CA ILE A 157 -5.40 11.72 -4.81
C ILE A 157 -6.27 12.28 -5.95
N GLY A 158 -6.55 11.47 -6.98
CA GLY A 158 -7.26 11.95 -8.17
C GLY A 158 -8.78 11.98 -8.00
N SER A 159 -9.37 11.06 -7.26
CA SER A 159 -10.83 10.99 -7.06
C SER A 159 -11.42 12.23 -6.38
N PRO A 160 -10.86 12.75 -5.26
CA PRO A 160 -11.36 13.99 -4.68
C PRO A 160 -11.17 15.19 -5.64
N GLN A 161 -10.09 15.22 -6.43
CA GLN A 161 -9.90 16.26 -7.44
C GLN A 161 -11.01 16.21 -8.52
N VAL A 162 -11.34 15.02 -9.02
CA VAL A 162 -12.43 14.86 -10.01
C VAL A 162 -13.76 15.33 -9.44
N LEU A 163 -14.07 14.98 -8.18
CA LEU A 163 -15.31 15.45 -7.53
C LEU A 163 -15.33 16.98 -7.38
N MET A 164 -14.25 17.58 -6.87
CA MET A 164 -14.19 19.04 -6.70
C MET A 164 -14.26 19.81 -8.02
N LEU A 165 -13.61 19.31 -9.08
CA LEU A 165 -13.73 19.88 -10.44
C LEU A 165 -15.11 19.64 -11.07
N SER A 166 -15.91 18.75 -10.49
CA SER A 166 -17.30 18.47 -10.86
C SER A 166 -18.27 19.09 -9.88
N ASP A 167 -17.90 20.20 -9.24
CA ASP A 167 -18.77 21.01 -8.39
C ASP A 167 -19.22 20.29 -7.09
N ILE A 168 -18.55 19.21 -6.70
CA ILE A 168 -18.86 18.42 -5.50
C ILE A 168 -17.67 18.44 -4.54
N GLY A 169 -17.83 19.08 -3.38
CA GLY A 169 -16.78 19.14 -2.37
C GLY A 169 -17.00 20.24 -1.34
N PRO A 170 -15.98 20.60 -0.55
CA PRO A 170 -16.11 21.62 0.47
C PRO A 170 -16.39 22.99 -0.18
N ARG A 171 -17.53 23.61 0.16
CA ARG A 171 -17.96 24.88 -0.45
C ARG A 171 -16.86 25.93 -0.54
N GLU A 172 -16.19 26.22 0.59
CA GLU A 172 -15.13 27.23 0.64
C GLU A 172 -14.00 26.95 -0.36
N SER A 173 -13.60 25.68 -0.51
CA SER A 173 -12.54 25.29 -1.44
C SER A 173 -12.95 25.44 -2.91
N LEU A 174 -14.25 25.28 -3.23
CA LEU A 174 -14.79 25.47 -4.57
C LEU A 174 -14.87 26.96 -4.92
N GLU A 175 -15.38 27.77 -3.99
CA GLU A 175 -15.49 29.22 -4.14
C GLU A 175 -14.12 29.89 -4.36
N GLU A 176 -13.07 29.43 -3.68
CA GLU A 176 -11.68 29.88 -3.89
C GLU A 176 -11.21 29.76 -5.35
N HIS A 177 -11.79 28.83 -6.11
CA HIS A 177 -11.41 28.54 -7.50
C HIS A 177 -12.47 29.02 -8.52
N GLY A 178 -13.49 29.76 -8.07
CA GLY A 178 -14.59 30.23 -8.91
C GLY A 178 -15.48 29.12 -9.44
N ILE A 179 -15.59 28.01 -8.70
CA ILE A 179 -16.42 26.85 -9.04
C ILE A 179 -17.76 26.98 -8.31
N GLU A 180 -18.87 26.93 -9.04
CA GLU A 180 -20.21 26.86 -8.42
C GLU A 180 -20.38 25.48 -7.77
N PHE A 181 -21.00 25.39 -6.59
CA PHE A 181 -21.19 24.10 -5.92
C PHE A 181 -22.55 23.47 -6.32
N VAL A 182 -22.52 22.18 -6.65
CA VAL A 182 -23.70 21.34 -6.88
C VAL A 182 -24.16 20.68 -5.58
N HIS A 183 -23.21 20.17 -4.79
CA HIS A 183 -23.47 19.61 -3.46
C HIS A 183 -22.28 19.88 -2.53
N ASP A 184 -22.56 20.41 -1.34
CA ASP A 184 -21.54 20.72 -0.34
C ASP A 184 -21.18 19.44 0.43
N LEU A 185 -20.02 18.87 0.09
CA LEU A 185 -19.48 17.67 0.73
C LEU A 185 -18.10 17.98 1.33
N PRO A 186 -18.05 18.49 2.58
CA PRO A 186 -16.79 18.83 3.24
C PRO A 186 -15.85 17.62 3.44
N GLY A 187 -16.39 16.39 3.34
CA GLY A 187 -15.61 15.16 3.39
C GLY A 187 -14.69 14.95 2.18
N VAL A 188 -14.99 15.56 1.02
CA VAL A 188 -14.19 15.36 -0.22
C VAL A 188 -12.81 15.98 -0.08
N GLY A 189 -11.78 15.14 -0.24
CA GLY A 189 -10.38 15.54 -0.07
C GLY A 189 -9.95 15.68 1.38
N SER A 190 -10.84 15.41 2.35
CA SER A 190 -10.50 15.38 3.77
C SER A 190 -9.85 14.04 4.14
N THR A 191 -9.19 13.96 5.30
CA THR A 191 -8.71 12.69 5.89
C THR A 191 -7.78 11.84 5.02
N LEU A 192 -6.89 12.46 4.25
CA LEU A 192 -5.86 11.71 3.52
C LEU A 192 -4.98 10.95 4.53
N THR A 193 -4.92 9.63 4.42
CA THR A 193 -4.05 8.78 5.25
C THR A 193 -3.11 7.96 4.37
N ASP A 194 -1.97 7.58 4.92
CA ASP A 194 -0.98 6.68 4.32
C ASP A 194 -0.32 5.86 5.42
N HIS A 195 0.36 4.76 5.08
CA HIS A 195 1.35 4.19 5.99
C HIS A 195 2.65 5.01 5.87
N HIS A 196 3.33 5.21 6.99
CA HIS A 196 4.52 6.06 7.02
C HIS A 196 5.78 5.26 7.32
N GLY A 197 6.74 5.29 6.41
CA GLY A 197 7.97 4.50 6.47
C GLY A 197 9.18 5.30 6.96
N ILE A 198 9.96 4.70 7.85
CA ILE A 198 11.21 5.23 8.41
C ILE A 198 12.39 4.29 8.04
N PRO A 199 13.00 4.50 6.86
CA PRO A 199 14.23 3.86 6.42
C PRO A 199 15.39 3.97 7.42
N VAL A 200 15.73 2.83 8.01
CA VAL A 200 16.97 2.60 8.76
C VAL A 200 17.89 1.75 7.89
N ALA A 201 19.07 2.27 7.53
CA ALA A 201 19.88 1.71 6.46
C ALA A 201 21.35 1.52 6.86
N TRP A 202 21.97 0.48 6.30
CA TRP A 202 23.37 0.14 6.47
C TRP A 202 24.01 -0.19 5.13
N GLU A 203 25.29 0.13 5.02
CA GLU A 203 26.17 -0.32 3.96
C GLU A 203 26.46 -1.79 4.19
N VAL A 204 26.40 -2.58 3.12
CA VAL A 204 26.64 -4.02 3.14
C VAL A 204 27.54 -4.42 1.98
N PRO A 205 28.14 -5.62 2.00
CA PRO A 205 28.84 -6.13 0.82
C PRO A 205 27.93 -6.11 -0.41
N ALA A 206 28.51 -5.86 -1.59
CA ALA A 206 27.75 -5.75 -2.83
C ALA A 206 26.84 -6.97 -3.11
N ALA A 207 27.28 -8.16 -2.71
CA ALA A 207 26.49 -9.39 -2.86
C ALA A 207 25.14 -9.35 -2.13
N GLU A 208 25.00 -8.55 -1.07
CA GLU A 208 23.81 -8.43 -0.22
C GLU A 208 22.82 -7.33 -0.66
N SER A 209 23.13 -6.61 -1.74
CA SER A 209 22.32 -5.51 -2.25
C SER A 209 22.02 -5.64 -3.75
N LEU A 210 20.84 -5.18 -4.16
CA LEU A 210 20.44 -4.99 -5.55
C LEU A 210 21.33 -3.99 -6.29
N THR A 211 22.02 -3.07 -5.59
CA THR A 211 23.01 -2.16 -6.19
C THR A 211 24.08 -2.92 -6.99
N SER A 212 24.40 -4.16 -6.61
CA SER A 212 25.35 -4.98 -7.39
C SER A 212 24.91 -5.29 -8.83
N MET A 213 23.61 -5.23 -9.13
CA MET A 213 23.14 -5.30 -10.51
C MET A 213 23.43 -3.99 -11.25
N ALA A 214 23.23 -2.84 -10.60
CA ALA A 214 23.49 -1.53 -11.20
C ALA A 214 24.97 -1.30 -11.54
N THR A 215 25.87 -1.94 -10.79
CA THR A 215 27.33 -1.76 -10.96
C THR A 215 28.00 -2.85 -11.82
N SER A 216 27.27 -3.89 -12.27
CA SER A 216 27.83 -5.01 -13.04
C SER A 216 26.93 -5.45 -14.20
N PRO A 217 27.24 -5.06 -15.45
CA PRO A 217 26.52 -5.52 -16.64
C PRO A 217 26.54 -7.04 -16.81
N LEU A 218 27.64 -7.70 -16.43
CA LEU A 218 27.75 -9.16 -16.46
C LEU A 218 26.75 -9.81 -15.49
N LYS A 219 26.56 -9.24 -14.28
CA LYS A 219 25.57 -9.75 -13.32
C LYS A 219 24.15 -9.59 -13.87
N ILE A 220 23.83 -8.47 -14.51
CA ILE A 220 22.54 -8.28 -15.20
C ILE A 220 22.33 -9.36 -16.25
N ALA A 221 23.32 -9.60 -17.12
CA ALA A 221 23.22 -10.61 -18.17
C ALA A 221 23.01 -12.03 -17.59
N LEU A 222 23.72 -12.37 -16.51
CA LEU A 222 23.58 -13.64 -15.81
C LEU A 222 22.21 -13.79 -15.12
N GLU A 223 21.72 -12.78 -14.43
CA GLU A 223 20.38 -12.82 -13.79
C GLU A 223 19.26 -12.86 -14.84
N LEU A 224 19.44 -12.17 -15.97
CA LEU A 224 18.50 -12.23 -17.09
C LEU A 224 18.51 -13.62 -17.73
N PHE A 225 19.68 -14.23 -17.91
CA PHE A 225 19.79 -15.62 -18.37
C PHE A 225 19.09 -16.59 -17.42
N LYS A 226 19.31 -16.45 -16.10
CA LYS A 226 18.60 -17.24 -15.07
C LYS A 226 17.09 -17.09 -15.18
N TYR A 227 16.60 -15.87 -15.39
CA TYR A 227 15.18 -15.60 -15.49
C TYR A 227 14.56 -16.18 -16.78
N ILE A 228 15.16 -15.90 -17.94
CA ILE A 228 14.63 -16.33 -19.24
C ILE A 228 14.57 -17.85 -19.35
N PHE A 229 15.63 -18.55 -18.94
CA PHE A 229 15.74 -19.99 -19.16
C PHE A 229 15.24 -20.84 -17.99
N PHE A 230 15.27 -20.32 -16.77
CA PHE A 230 14.94 -21.10 -15.56
C PHE A 230 13.89 -20.44 -14.66
N GLN A 231 13.44 -19.22 -14.94
CA GLN A 231 12.45 -18.48 -14.13
C GLN A 231 12.88 -18.28 -12.67
N VAL A 232 14.19 -18.20 -12.44
CA VAL A 232 14.79 -17.94 -11.12
C VAL A 232 15.68 -16.69 -11.17
N GLY A 233 16.21 -16.29 -10.02
CA GLY A 233 17.11 -15.14 -9.90
C GLY A 233 16.37 -13.83 -9.58
N LEU A 234 17.11 -12.73 -9.58
CA LEU A 234 16.67 -11.44 -9.06
C LEU A 234 15.51 -10.82 -9.87
N PHE A 235 15.38 -11.12 -11.16
CA PHE A 235 14.24 -10.65 -11.97
C PHE A 235 12.95 -11.44 -11.72
N SER A 236 13.03 -12.59 -11.03
CA SER A 236 11.87 -13.42 -10.74
C SER A 236 11.13 -13.04 -9.46
N ILE A 237 11.73 -12.21 -8.60
CA ILE A 237 11.16 -11.76 -7.32
C ILE A 237 11.02 -10.23 -7.27
N PRO A 238 10.01 -9.71 -6.54
CA PRO A 238 10.02 -8.32 -6.13
C PRO A 238 11.04 -8.09 -5.01
N VAL A 239 11.36 -6.81 -4.75
CA VAL A 239 12.27 -6.41 -3.66
C VAL A 239 11.72 -6.82 -2.28
N LYS A 240 10.42 -6.65 -2.08
CA LYS A 240 9.72 -6.95 -0.83
C LYS A 240 9.11 -8.36 -0.91
N THR A 241 9.66 -9.30 -0.15
CA THR A 241 9.20 -10.70 -0.08
C THR A 241 8.81 -11.14 1.33
N LEU A 242 9.23 -10.39 2.35
CA LEU A 242 8.90 -10.66 3.75
C LEU A 242 8.64 -9.35 4.49
N ALA A 243 7.87 -9.43 5.58
CA ALA A 243 7.68 -8.35 6.53
C ALA A 243 7.49 -8.91 7.94
N LEU A 244 7.94 -8.19 8.95
CA LEU A 244 7.61 -8.48 10.35
C LEU A 244 6.45 -7.58 10.78
N TYR A 245 5.34 -8.18 11.17
CA TYR A 245 4.18 -7.47 11.73
C TYR A 245 4.19 -7.57 13.25
N VAL A 246 3.93 -6.46 13.92
CA VAL A 246 3.84 -6.44 15.38
C VAL A 246 2.94 -5.31 15.88
N ARG A 247 2.26 -5.54 16.99
CA ARG A 247 1.63 -4.49 17.79
C ARG A 247 2.67 -3.83 18.69
N SER A 248 2.77 -2.51 18.69
CA SER A 248 3.73 -1.74 19.49
C SER A 248 3.73 -2.14 20.97
N ARG A 249 2.55 -2.35 21.56
CA ARG A 249 2.38 -2.81 22.95
C ARG A 249 3.00 -4.18 23.27
N MET A 250 3.28 -4.99 22.24
CA MET A 250 3.88 -6.32 22.42
C MET A 250 5.39 -6.24 22.56
N ILE A 251 6.04 -5.14 22.16
CA ILE A 251 7.50 -5.01 22.20
C ILE A 251 7.92 -4.56 23.59
N LYS A 252 8.92 -5.22 24.18
CA LYS A 252 9.52 -4.77 25.46
C LYS A 252 10.14 -3.39 25.30
N GLU A 253 10.15 -2.60 26.38
CA GLU A 253 10.73 -1.24 26.35
C GLU A 253 12.20 -1.22 25.93
N ASP A 254 12.97 -2.24 26.31
CA ASP A 254 14.38 -2.44 25.94
C ASP A 254 14.56 -3.03 24.52
N SER A 255 13.47 -3.31 23.82
CA SER A 255 13.43 -3.94 22.48
C SER A 255 14.05 -5.34 22.40
N THR A 256 14.32 -6.01 23.53
CA THR A 256 14.99 -7.33 23.54
C THR A 256 14.09 -8.48 23.09
N GLY A 257 12.79 -8.23 22.96
CA GLY A 257 11.82 -9.23 22.54
C GLY A 257 10.39 -8.78 22.82
N LEU A 258 9.50 -9.76 23.02
CA LEU A 258 8.09 -9.52 23.27
C LEU A 258 7.75 -9.58 24.77
N VAL A 259 6.81 -8.73 25.21
CA VAL A 259 6.30 -8.72 26.61
C VAL A 259 5.53 -10.00 26.94
N GLU A 260 4.92 -10.61 25.95
CA GLU A 260 4.20 -11.88 26.00
C GLU A 260 4.53 -12.69 24.74
N GLU A 261 4.32 -14.01 24.78
CA GLU A 261 4.52 -14.84 23.60
C GLU A 261 3.65 -14.37 22.44
N ALA A 262 4.19 -14.41 21.22
CA ALA A 262 3.45 -14.06 20.02
C ALA A 262 2.16 -14.91 19.95
N SER A 263 1.02 -14.24 19.79
CA SER A 263 -0.27 -14.92 19.78
C SER A 263 -0.31 -15.93 18.63
N THR A 264 -0.56 -17.20 18.94
CA THR A 264 -0.89 -18.21 17.93
C THR A 264 -2.36 -18.19 17.54
N LYS A 265 -3.17 -17.34 18.18
CA LYS A 265 -4.57 -17.16 17.82
C LYS A 265 -4.68 -16.43 16.48
N PRO A 266 -5.71 -16.76 15.67
CA PRO A 266 -6.04 -16.02 14.46
C PRO A 266 -6.15 -14.52 14.69
N PHE A 267 -5.83 -13.75 13.65
CA PHE A 267 -6.12 -12.33 13.58
C PHE A 267 -7.59 -12.02 13.93
N ASP A 268 -7.79 -11.04 14.81
CA ASP A 268 -9.08 -10.46 15.14
C ASP A 268 -9.06 -8.96 14.78
N PRO A 269 -9.89 -8.51 13.83
CA PRO A 269 -9.93 -7.11 13.41
C PRO A 269 -10.39 -6.14 14.51
N GLN A 270 -10.88 -6.61 15.66
CA GLN A 270 -11.27 -5.72 16.76
C GLN A 270 -10.16 -5.49 17.79
N SER A 271 -9.32 -6.50 18.06
CA SER A 271 -8.40 -6.47 19.20
C SER A 271 -6.93 -6.78 18.86
N HIS A 272 -6.67 -7.29 17.66
CA HIS A 272 -5.37 -7.85 17.27
C HIS A 272 -4.75 -7.21 16.03
N ILE A 273 -5.03 -5.93 15.75
CA ILE A 273 -4.50 -5.22 14.58
C ILE A 273 -3.02 -4.82 14.79
N PRO A 274 -2.06 -5.31 13.97
CA PRO A 274 -0.68 -4.82 13.99
C PRO A 274 -0.62 -3.35 13.58
N ASN A 275 0.17 -2.55 14.30
CA ASN A 275 0.35 -1.13 14.01
C ASN A 275 1.79 -0.80 13.57
N ILE A 276 2.67 -1.80 13.50
CA ILE A 276 4.05 -1.70 13.01
C ILE A 276 4.31 -2.79 11.96
N GLU A 277 4.97 -2.42 10.87
CA GLU A 277 5.55 -3.32 9.88
C GLU A 277 7.05 -3.01 9.73
N LEU A 278 7.92 -4.02 9.89
CA LEU A 278 9.35 -3.90 9.58
C LEU A 278 9.66 -4.66 8.30
N ILE A 279 10.12 -3.95 7.27
CA ILE A 279 10.33 -4.53 5.94
C ILE A 279 11.82 -4.51 5.62
N PRO A 280 12.53 -5.65 5.66
CA PRO A 280 13.89 -5.70 5.16
C PRO A 280 13.90 -5.59 3.63
N LEU A 281 14.84 -4.80 3.13
CA LEU A 281 15.03 -4.45 1.73
C LEU A 281 16.53 -4.54 1.43
N SER A 282 16.91 -5.33 0.43
CA SER A 282 18.29 -5.34 -0.12
C SER A 282 18.54 -4.16 -1.06
N THR A 283 18.00 -3.00 -0.71
CA THR A 283 18.15 -1.73 -1.41
C THR A 283 17.73 -0.60 -0.46
N SER A 284 17.85 0.64 -0.91
CA SER A 284 17.33 1.79 -0.18
C SER A 284 15.81 1.81 -0.15
N GLY A 285 15.23 2.05 1.03
CA GLY A 285 13.82 2.39 1.20
C GLY A 285 13.54 3.90 1.10
N MET A 286 14.54 4.72 0.77
CA MET A 286 14.36 6.15 0.56
C MET A 286 13.90 6.43 -0.87
N ASP A 287 13.04 7.43 -1.04
CA ASP A 287 12.28 7.74 -2.26
C ASP A 287 12.72 9.02 -2.98
N ASN A 288 13.79 9.68 -2.52
CA ASN A 288 14.41 10.86 -3.15
C ASN A 288 15.17 10.53 -4.44
N PHE A 289 14.67 9.60 -5.26
CA PHE A 289 15.32 9.14 -6.50
C PHE A 289 15.57 10.23 -7.53
N ASP A 290 14.91 11.38 -7.40
CA ASP A 290 15.08 12.53 -8.30
C ASP A 290 16.20 13.50 -7.86
N GLU A 291 16.76 13.34 -6.64
CA GLU A 291 17.86 14.17 -6.17
C GLU A 291 19.20 13.67 -6.72
N PRO A 292 19.99 14.49 -7.43
CA PRO A 292 21.25 14.06 -8.05
C PRO A 292 22.27 13.49 -7.06
N GLU A 293 22.31 14.03 -5.84
CA GLU A 293 23.17 13.54 -4.75
C GLU A 293 22.73 12.16 -4.28
N PHE A 294 21.42 11.93 -4.20
CA PHE A 294 20.83 10.65 -3.87
C PHE A 294 21.13 9.61 -4.96
N ILE A 295 20.90 9.94 -6.24
CA ILE A 295 21.24 9.06 -7.37
C ILE A 295 22.71 8.64 -7.30
N ASN A 296 23.64 9.58 -7.04
CA ASN A 296 25.07 9.29 -7.02
C ASN A 296 25.53 8.40 -5.86
N ILE A 297 24.94 8.55 -4.66
CA ILE A 297 25.29 7.75 -3.48
C ILE A 297 24.63 6.36 -3.56
N PHE A 298 23.34 6.30 -3.90
CA PHE A 298 22.56 5.06 -3.87
C PHE A 298 22.81 4.15 -5.09
N SER A 299 23.20 4.71 -6.25
CA SER A 299 23.56 3.91 -7.43
C SER A 299 24.89 3.16 -7.26
N LYS A 300 25.73 3.55 -6.29
CA LYS A 300 27.08 3.01 -6.10
C LYS A 300 27.28 2.31 -4.77
N THR A 301 26.53 2.68 -3.74
CA THR A 301 26.67 2.10 -2.40
C THR A 301 25.72 0.92 -2.23
N PRO A 302 26.22 -0.29 -1.91
CA PRO A 302 25.35 -1.42 -1.62
C PRO A 302 24.72 -1.28 -0.23
N ILE A 303 23.39 -1.39 -0.16
CA ILE A 303 22.61 -1.04 1.03
C ILE A 303 21.64 -2.15 1.38
N PHE A 304 21.56 -2.41 2.68
CA PHE A 304 20.46 -3.11 3.31
C PHE A 304 19.68 -2.09 4.16
N CYS A 305 18.36 -2.07 4.00
CA CYS A 305 17.47 -1.17 4.70
C CYS A 305 16.38 -1.98 5.39
N VAL A 306 15.97 -1.56 6.58
CA VAL A 306 14.70 -1.95 7.16
C VAL A 306 13.78 -0.74 7.13
N LEU A 307 12.67 -0.85 6.40
CA LEU A 307 11.62 0.15 6.38
C LEU A 307 10.75 -0.06 7.63
N ALA A 308 10.98 0.74 8.67
CA ALA A 308 10.18 0.71 9.89
C ALA A 308 8.91 1.54 9.66
N THR A 309 7.77 0.88 9.51
CA THR A 309 6.54 1.49 9.01
C THR A 309 5.44 1.52 10.06
N ILE A 310 4.74 2.64 10.16
CA ILE A 310 3.52 2.81 10.97
C ILE A 310 2.32 2.40 10.12
N LEU A 311 1.54 1.43 10.62
CA LEU A 311 0.38 0.89 9.89
C LEU A 311 -0.96 1.50 10.28
N GLN A 312 -1.04 2.15 11.45
CA GLN A 312 -2.28 2.75 11.96
C GLN A 312 -2.00 4.17 12.49
N PRO A 313 -1.53 5.10 11.63
CA PRO A 313 -1.31 6.47 12.05
C PRO A 313 -2.64 7.17 12.37
N ARG A 314 -2.58 8.16 13.25
CA ARG A 314 -3.71 9.04 13.57
C ARG A 314 -3.65 10.37 12.83
N SER A 315 -2.47 10.77 12.39
CA SER A 315 -2.29 11.90 11.48
C SER A 315 -3.11 11.74 10.22
N ASN A 316 -3.79 12.82 9.84
CA ASN A 316 -4.64 12.90 8.66
C ASN A 316 -4.34 14.19 7.92
N GLY A 317 -4.13 14.05 6.62
CA GLY A 317 -3.86 15.14 5.70
C GLY A 317 -5.08 15.56 4.88
N THR A 318 -4.83 16.35 3.83
CA THR A 318 -5.84 16.84 2.89
C THR A 318 -5.36 16.81 1.44
N VAL A 319 -6.32 16.72 0.52
CA VAL A 319 -6.14 16.94 -0.91
C VAL A 319 -7.08 18.08 -1.32
N ARG A 320 -6.51 19.18 -1.84
CA ARG A 320 -7.25 20.36 -2.28
C ARG A 320 -6.95 20.70 -3.73
N LEU A 321 -7.85 21.41 -4.39
CA LEU A 321 -7.57 21.96 -5.71
C LEU A 321 -6.38 22.93 -5.64
N ALA A 322 -5.51 22.84 -6.66
CA ALA A 322 -4.51 23.87 -6.93
C ALA A 322 -4.99 24.88 -7.98
N SER A 323 -5.93 24.45 -8.82
CA SER A 323 -6.50 25.20 -9.95
C SER A 323 -7.79 24.51 -10.38
N SER A 324 -8.70 25.26 -11.02
CA SER A 324 -9.84 24.72 -11.77
C SER A 324 -9.43 24.08 -13.11
N ASN A 325 -8.16 24.22 -13.52
CA ASN A 325 -7.64 23.53 -14.68
C ASN A 325 -7.18 22.10 -14.31
N PRO A 326 -7.77 21.04 -14.92
CA PRO A 326 -7.53 19.65 -14.53
C PRO A 326 -6.08 19.19 -14.73
N HIS A 327 -5.29 19.90 -15.54
CA HIS A 327 -3.89 19.55 -15.78
C HIS A 327 -2.97 19.85 -14.60
N TYR A 328 -3.41 20.69 -13.66
CA TYR A 328 -2.63 20.98 -12.47
C TYR A 328 -2.81 19.86 -11.45
N LYS A 329 -1.68 19.41 -10.88
CA LYS A 329 -1.72 18.45 -9.78
C LYS A 329 -2.38 19.11 -8.57
N PRO A 330 -3.19 18.39 -7.78
CA PRO A 330 -3.81 18.94 -6.59
C PRO A 330 -2.73 19.29 -5.55
N LYS A 331 -3.08 20.18 -4.61
CA LYS A 331 -2.29 20.40 -3.41
C LYS A 331 -2.52 19.22 -2.48
N VAL A 332 -1.44 18.56 -2.06
CA VAL A 332 -1.48 17.40 -1.16
C VAL A 332 -0.67 17.76 0.07
N ASP A 333 -1.31 17.71 1.23
CA ASP A 333 -0.65 17.78 2.52
C ASP A 333 -0.95 16.50 3.28
N PHE A 334 0.08 15.80 3.73
CA PHE A 334 -0.10 14.56 4.50
C PHE A 334 -0.20 14.83 6.01
N GLU A 335 0.25 15.99 6.48
CA GLU A 335 0.29 16.31 7.92
C GLU A 335 0.94 15.19 8.75
N ILE A 336 1.99 14.56 8.22
CA ILE A 336 2.68 13.40 8.83
C ILE A 336 3.21 13.82 10.21
N LEU A 337 2.84 13.06 11.26
CA LEU A 337 3.18 13.33 12.67
C LEU A 337 2.52 14.57 13.29
N SER A 338 1.42 15.05 12.71
CA SER A 338 0.52 16.03 13.35
C SER A 338 -0.10 15.53 14.66
N ASP A 339 -0.28 14.21 14.83
CA ASP A 339 -0.71 13.61 16.10
C ASP A 339 0.51 13.09 16.88
N ALA A 340 0.66 13.55 18.13
CA ALA A 340 1.80 13.19 18.98
C ALA A 340 1.90 11.69 19.28
N SER A 341 0.80 10.94 19.20
CA SER A 341 0.81 9.49 19.42
C SER A 341 1.54 8.73 18.30
N ASP A 342 1.63 9.31 17.10
CA ASP A 342 2.35 8.69 15.99
C ASP A 342 3.87 8.67 16.24
N TYR A 343 4.43 9.65 16.96
CA TYR A 343 5.83 9.60 17.42
C TYR A 343 6.09 8.41 18.35
N ALA A 344 5.14 8.06 19.23
CA ALA A 344 5.32 6.91 20.13
C ALA A 344 5.38 5.58 19.35
N ILE A 345 4.52 5.43 18.32
CA ILE A 345 4.54 4.24 17.45
C ILE A 345 5.80 4.23 16.57
N ALA A 346 6.18 5.37 16.00
CA ALA A 346 7.41 5.51 15.22
C ALA A 346 8.66 5.08 16.00
N ARG A 347 8.80 5.56 17.24
CA ARG A 347 9.89 5.12 18.14
C ARG A 347 9.85 3.62 18.40
N SER A 348 8.65 3.08 18.61
CA SER A 348 8.43 1.64 18.82
C SER A 348 8.70 0.80 17.55
N ALA A 349 8.75 1.40 16.36
CA ALA A 349 9.15 0.73 15.12
C ALA A 349 10.67 0.82 14.87
N VAL A 350 11.28 1.97 15.16
CA VAL A 350 12.72 2.20 14.94
C VAL A 350 13.60 1.45 15.94
N ARG A 351 13.24 1.45 17.24
CA ARG A 351 14.04 0.77 18.28
C ARG A 351 14.25 -0.74 18.04
N PRO A 352 13.23 -1.57 17.78
CA PRO A 352 13.44 -2.98 17.47
C PRO A 352 14.21 -3.18 16.15
N THR A 353 14.08 -2.25 15.20
CA THR A 353 14.87 -2.27 13.96
C THR A 353 16.36 -2.13 14.25
N LEU A 354 16.75 -1.17 15.11
CA LEU A 354 18.13 -0.98 15.54
C LEU A 354 18.63 -2.19 16.34
N PHE A 355 17.81 -2.72 17.25
CA PHE A 355 18.15 -3.90 18.03
C PHE A 355 18.40 -5.14 17.15
N ILE A 356 17.53 -5.41 16.17
CA ILE A 356 17.73 -6.50 15.20
C ILE A 356 19.04 -6.32 14.45
N ALA A 357 19.36 -5.09 14.02
CA ALA A 357 20.61 -4.82 13.32
C ALA A 357 21.85 -5.08 14.19
N ASP A 358 21.81 -4.73 15.48
CA ASP A 358 22.89 -5.06 16.41
C ASP A 358 23.04 -6.57 16.58
N LYS A 359 21.94 -7.31 16.69
CA LYS A 359 21.98 -8.80 16.71
C LYS A 359 22.49 -9.40 15.41
N MET A 360 22.18 -8.80 14.27
CA MET A 360 22.75 -9.23 12.99
C MET A 360 24.28 -9.07 12.99
N LYS A 361 24.80 -7.93 13.48
CA LYS A 361 26.26 -7.71 13.63
C LYS A 361 26.88 -8.73 14.59
N GLU A 362 26.28 -8.96 15.76
CA GLU A 362 26.74 -9.96 16.74
C GLU A 362 26.77 -11.38 16.15
N SER A 363 25.82 -11.71 15.27
CA SER A 363 25.78 -13.00 14.55
C SER A 363 26.82 -13.13 13.42
N GLY A 364 27.59 -12.08 13.16
CA GLY A 364 28.61 -12.03 12.11
C GLY A 364 28.11 -11.56 10.74
N PHE A 365 26.86 -11.07 10.63
CA PHE A 365 26.40 -10.48 9.37
C PHE A 365 27.04 -9.10 9.15
N PRO A 366 27.62 -8.82 7.97
CA PRO A 366 28.45 -7.64 7.74
C PRO A 366 27.63 -6.37 7.47
N LEU A 367 27.04 -5.77 8.51
CA LEU A 367 26.56 -4.38 8.47
C LEU A 367 27.76 -3.45 8.67
N LEU A 368 28.26 -2.85 7.58
CA LEU A 368 29.54 -2.15 7.54
C LEU A 368 29.47 -0.75 8.14
N ARG A 369 28.63 0.13 7.57
CA ARG A 369 28.49 1.54 7.97
C ARG A 369 27.01 1.90 8.06
N ASN A 370 26.62 2.73 9.02
CA ASN A 370 25.26 3.27 9.05
C ASN A 370 25.08 4.25 7.87
N MET A 371 24.13 3.98 6.97
CA MET A 371 23.97 4.69 5.69
C MET A 371 22.97 5.84 5.74
N THR A 372 22.75 6.36 6.94
CA THR A 372 21.53 7.10 7.19
C THR A 372 21.57 8.52 6.62
N PHE A 373 22.70 9.07 6.13
CA PHE A 373 22.84 10.26 5.24
C PHE A 373 24.33 10.43 4.79
N PRO A 374 24.75 11.48 4.00
CA PRO A 374 26.16 11.75 3.69
C PRO A 374 27.06 11.80 4.94
N ALA A 375 28.31 11.36 4.81
CA ALA A 375 29.23 11.10 5.94
C ALA A 375 29.31 12.21 6.98
N GLU A 376 29.28 13.48 6.55
CA GLU A 376 29.37 14.68 7.39
C GLU A 376 28.20 14.87 8.38
N LYS A 377 27.06 14.19 8.17
CA LYS A 377 25.85 14.32 8.99
C LYS A 377 25.51 13.03 9.76
N GLN A 378 26.30 11.96 9.59
CA GLN A 378 26.05 10.64 10.19
C GLN A 378 26.22 10.64 11.71
N GLU A 379 27.05 11.52 12.28
CA GLU A 379 27.27 11.64 13.73
C GLU A 379 26.07 12.18 14.51
N LEU A 380 25.02 12.65 13.81
CA LEU A 380 23.82 13.22 14.44
C LEU A 380 22.67 12.22 14.59
N ASP A 381 22.82 11.00 14.06
CA ASP A 381 21.79 9.98 14.11
C ASP A 381 21.99 9.13 15.37
N ILE A 382 21.38 9.60 16.47
CA ILE A 382 21.21 8.91 17.75
C ILE A 382 22.54 8.41 18.31
N THR A 383 23.40 9.35 18.73
CA THR A 383 24.60 9.02 19.52
C THR A 383 24.25 8.85 21.00
N SER A 384 23.18 9.50 21.45
CA SER A 384 22.55 9.27 22.74
C SER A 384 21.18 8.64 22.47
N ASN A 385 20.82 7.54 23.12
CA ASN A 385 19.52 6.87 22.95
C ASN A 385 18.34 7.69 23.55
N THR A 386 18.39 9.02 23.46
CA THR A 386 17.40 9.96 23.99
C THR A 386 16.16 10.02 23.11
N THR A 387 15.04 10.44 23.69
CA THR A 387 13.77 10.56 22.95
C THR A 387 13.86 11.67 21.90
N GLU A 388 14.51 12.77 22.22
CA GLU A 388 14.57 13.98 21.39
C GLU A 388 15.39 13.74 20.11
N GLU A 389 16.52 13.05 20.22
CA GLU A 389 17.33 12.68 19.05
C GLU A 389 16.58 11.67 18.16
N MET A 390 15.86 10.73 18.76
CA MET A 390 15.04 9.76 18.03
C MET A 390 13.87 10.45 17.30
N ASP A 391 13.19 11.42 17.92
CA ASP A 391 12.09 12.15 17.28
C ASP A 391 12.61 13.03 16.13
N LYS A 392 13.79 13.66 16.32
CA LYS A 392 14.47 14.39 15.25
C LYS A 392 14.86 13.49 14.08
N PHE A 393 15.36 12.28 14.39
CA PHE A 393 15.63 11.25 13.39
C PHE A 393 14.35 10.88 12.64
N ILE A 394 13.29 10.50 13.35
CA ILE A 394 11.98 10.12 12.79
C ILE A 394 11.47 11.24 11.87
N ARG A 395 11.39 12.48 12.35
CA ARG A 395 10.85 13.62 11.58
C ARG A 395 11.61 13.90 10.29
N ARG A 396 12.94 13.77 10.31
CA ARG A 396 13.80 13.98 9.11
C ARG A 396 13.65 12.87 8.09
N ARG A 397 13.23 11.71 8.57
CA ARG A 397 13.25 10.48 7.80
C ARG A 397 11.86 10.26 7.27
N ILE A 398 10.87 10.03 8.12
CA ILE A 398 9.52 9.59 7.79
C ILE A 398 8.99 10.08 6.43
N ARG A 399 8.43 9.15 5.65
CA ARG A 399 7.90 9.43 4.31
C ARG A 399 6.71 8.54 3.98
N THR A 400 6.11 8.84 2.84
CA THR A 400 5.06 8.03 2.22
C THR A 400 5.53 6.60 1.94
N THR A 401 4.59 5.66 1.95
CA THR A 401 4.80 4.32 1.39
C THR A 401 3.91 4.04 0.18
N PHE A 402 3.27 5.08 -0.33
CA PHE A 402 2.35 5.07 -1.48
C PHE A 402 1.05 4.28 -1.22
N HIS A 403 0.63 4.19 0.04
CA HIS A 403 -0.63 3.58 0.49
C HIS A 403 -1.71 4.63 0.77
N TYR A 404 -1.92 5.53 -0.19
CA TYR A 404 -2.88 6.63 -0.06
C TYR A 404 -4.33 6.13 0.02
N VAL A 405 -5.06 6.60 1.02
CA VAL A 405 -6.47 6.24 1.27
C VAL A 405 -7.30 7.42 1.79
N SER A 406 -8.61 7.17 1.93
CA SER A 406 -9.49 7.92 2.84
C SER A 406 -9.82 9.37 2.46
N THR A 407 -9.67 9.76 1.19
CA THR A 407 -10.06 11.11 0.74
C THR A 407 -11.52 11.26 0.28
N CYS A 408 -12.25 10.16 0.21
CA CYS A 408 -13.66 10.11 -0.17
C CYS A 408 -14.40 9.07 0.69
N ILE A 409 -14.21 9.12 2.02
CA ILE A 409 -14.56 8.02 2.92
C ILE A 409 -16.01 7.53 2.83
N MET A 410 -16.17 6.22 2.98
CA MET A 410 -17.44 5.55 3.18
C MET A 410 -17.85 5.65 4.66
N ALA A 411 -18.71 6.61 4.97
CA ALA A 411 -19.16 6.92 6.32
C ALA A 411 -20.52 7.66 6.26
N PRO A 412 -21.23 7.87 7.39
CA PRO A 412 -22.39 8.75 7.40
C PRO A 412 -22.05 10.17 6.91
N GLU A 413 -22.90 10.74 6.05
CA GLU A 413 -22.69 12.07 5.44
C GLU A 413 -22.38 13.16 6.47
N HIS A 414 -23.08 13.16 7.60
CA HIS A 414 -22.97 14.17 8.65
C HIS A 414 -22.21 13.68 9.90
N ASP A 415 -21.26 12.74 9.74
CA ASP A 415 -20.40 12.34 10.85
C ASP A 415 -19.58 13.55 11.37
N PRO A 416 -19.60 13.82 12.68
CA PRO A 416 -18.97 15.02 13.23
C PRO A 416 -17.43 14.98 13.28
N LYS A 417 -16.83 13.80 13.12
CA LYS A 417 -15.37 13.62 13.14
C LYS A 417 -14.78 13.50 11.75
N ALA A 418 -15.47 12.76 10.88
CA ALA A 418 -15.02 12.51 9.51
C ALA A 418 -16.26 12.43 8.59
N PRO A 419 -16.71 13.57 8.03
CA PRO A 419 -17.90 13.62 7.18
C PRO A 419 -17.79 12.68 5.98
N GLY A 420 -18.80 11.83 5.78
CA GLY A 420 -18.86 10.86 4.70
C GLY A 420 -18.98 11.48 3.31
N VAL A 421 -18.41 10.80 2.31
CA VAL A 421 -18.54 11.16 0.88
C VAL A 421 -19.39 10.16 0.13
N VAL A 422 -19.31 8.88 0.50
CA VAL A 422 -20.11 7.82 -0.11
C VAL A 422 -20.86 6.98 0.93
N ASP A 423 -21.99 6.40 0.52
CA ASP A 423 -22.75 5.42 1.30
C ASP A 423 -22.13 4.00 1.23
N ASP A 424 -22.77 3.03 1.87
CA ASP A 424 -22.35 1.61 1.90
C ASP A 424 -22.52 0.88 0.55
N GLU A 425 -23.13 1.55 -0.42
CA GLU A 425 -23.18 1.16 -1.83
C GLU A 425 -22.18 1.94 -2.69
N LEU A 426 -21.29 2.73 -2.09
CA LEU A 426 -20.27 3.56 -2.76
C LEU A 426 -20.84 4.72 -3.58
N LYS A 427 -22.13 5.04 -3.42
CA LYS A 427 -22.80 6.16 -4.12
C LYS A 427 -22.45 7.46 -3.43
N VAL A 428 -22.10 8.48 -4.22
CA VAL A 428 -21.77 9.82 -3.70
C VAL A 428 -23.03 10.48 -3.17
N TYR A 429 -22.97 11.01 -1.93
CA TYR A 429 -24.12 11.68 -1.32
C TYR A 429 -24.58 12.89 -2.14
N GLY A 430 -25.88 13.18 -2.08
CA GLY A 430 -26.51 14.33 -2.73
C GLY A 430 -26.60 14.28 -4.26
N VAL A 431 -26.04 13.27 -4.94
CA VAL A 431 -26.07 13.15 -6.40
C VAL A 431 -26.46 11.75 -6.88
N LYS A 432 -27.11 11.67 -8.04
CA LYS A 432 -27.55 10.40 -8.65
C LYS A 432 -26.63 9.96 -9.78
N GLY A 433 -26.38 8.66 -9.84
CA GLY A 433 -25.61 8.03 -10.93
C GLY A 433 -24.10 8.26 -10.81
N LEU A 434 -23.58 8.44 -9.60
CA LEU A 434 -22.16 8.63 -9.34
C LEU A 434 -21.69 7.74 -8.18
N ARG A 435 -20.62 6.97 -8.41
CA ARG A 435 -19.88 6.23 -7.37
C ARG A 435 -18.41 6.59 -7.34
N VAL A 436 -17.79 6.36 -6.20
CA VAL A 436 -16.32 6.31 -6.07
C VAL A 436 -15.91 4.90 -5.72
N CYS A 437 -14.95 4.34 -6.45
CA CYS A 437 -14.53 2.95 -6.31
C CYS A 437 -13.00 2.85 -6.43
N ASP A 438 -12.34 3.19 -5.34
CA ASP A 438 -10.89 3.01 -5.16
C ASP A 438 -10.53 3.16 -3.67
N THR A 439 -9.25 3.32 -3.33
CA THR A 439 -8.81 3.41 -1.94
C THR A 439 -9.24 4.68 -1.21
N SER A 440 -9.73 5.70 -1.92
CA SER A 440 -10.25 6.93 -1.31
C SER A 440 -11.44 6.67 -0.39
N ILE A 441 -12.20 5.60 -0.61
CA ILE A 441 -13.41 5.30 0.16
C ILE A 441 -13.15 4.58 1.48
N PHE A 442 -11.90 4.20 1.76
CA PHE A 442 -11.61 3.43 2.97
C PHE A 442 -11.93 4.29 4.20
N PRO A 443 -12.76 3.83 5.14
CA PRO A 443 -13.04 4.59 6.37
C PRO A 443 -11.81 4.66 7.29
N GLN A 444 -10.93 3.66 7.19
CA GLN A 444 -9.67 3.59 7.91
C GLN A 444 -8.67 2.77 7.06
N ILE A 445 -7.39 3.14 7.13
CA ILE A 445 -6.33 2.38 6.46
C ILE A 445 -6.21 0.96 7.05
N VAL A 446 -6.05 -0.03 6.18
CA VAL A 446 -5.90 -1.44 6.58
C VAL A 446 -4.43 -1.74 6.84
N SER A 447 -4.11 -2.40 7.97
CA SER A 447 -2.76 -2.84 8.31
C SER A 447 -2.22 -3.91 7.36
N GLY A 448 -1.60 -3.46 6.25
CA GLY A 448 -1.01 -4.34 5.26
C GLY A 448 -0.79 -3.65 3.91
N GLN A 449 -0.51 -4.43 2.88
CA GLN A 449 -0.40 -3.91 1.51
C GLN A 449 -1.79 -3.65 0.92
N LEU A 450 -2.01 -2.49 0.30
CA LEU A 450 -3.34 -2.06 -0.11
C LEU A 450 -3.80 -2.54 -1.49
N GLN A 451 -2.96 -3.25 -2.24
CA GLN A 451 -3.33 -3.74 -3.57
C GLN A 451 -4.51 -4.71 -3.52
N ALA A 452 -4.50 -5.68 -2.60
CA ALA A 452 -5.59 -6.64 -2.45
C ALA A 452 -6.88 -5.97 -1.94
N PRO A 453 -6.87 -5.15 -0.87
CA PRO A 453 -8.03 -4.35 -0.46
C PRO A 453 -8.64 -3.49 -1.59
N ALA A 454 -7.81 -2.85 -2.41
CA ALA A 454 -8.30 -2.06 -3.56
C ALA A 454 -9.06 -2.92 -4.58
N VAL A 455 -8.56 -4.13 -4.87
CA VAL A 455 -9.25 -5.09 -5.75
C VAL A 455 -10.53 -5.60 -5.11
N MET A 456 -10.55 -5.85 -3.79
CA MET A 456 -11.77 -6.27 -3.08
C MET A 456 -12.90 -5.24 -3.20
N VAL A 457 -12.58 -3.94 -3.08
CA VAL A 457 -13.55 -2.86 -3.30
C VAL A 457 -14.03 -2.86 -4.75
N ALA A 458 -13.14 -3.03 -5.72
CA ALA A 458 -13.52 -3.08 -7.13
C ALA A 458 -14.46 -4.24 -7.47
N GLU A 459 -14.19 -5.44 -6.94
CA GLU A 459 -15.07 -6.62 -7.10
C GLU A 459 -16.44 -6.38 -6.44
N LYS A 460 -16.44 -5.84 -5.22
CA LYS A 460 -17.69 -5.50 -4.52
C LYS A 460 -18.51 -4.47 -5.29
N CYS A 461 -17.87 -3.42 -5.81
CA CYS A 461 -18.52 -2.41 -6.65
C CYS A 461 -19.12 -3.03 -7.91
N ALA A 462 -18.37 -3.90 -8.60
CA ALA A 462 -18.87 -4.59 -9.78
C ALA A 462 -20.12 -5.43 -9.49
N ASP A 463 -20.20 -6.08 -8.32
CA ASP A 463 -21.37 -6.84 -7.90
C ASP A 463 -22.56 -5.94 -7.52
N LEU A 464 -22.32 -4.80 -6.85
CA LEU A 464 -23.37 -3.82 -6.58
C LEU A 464 -23.98 -3.30 -7.88
N ILE A 465 -23.15 -2.95 -8.87
CA ILE A 465 -23.61 -2.49 -10.19
C ILE A 465 -24.41 -3.57 -10.91
N LYS A 466 -24.00 -4.84 -10.85
CA LYS A 466 -24.76 -5.94 -11.47
C LYS A 466 -26.14 -6.12 -10.85
N ASN A 467 -26.29 -5.86 -9.55
CA ASN A 467 -27.57 -6.02 -8.85
C ASN A 467 -28.53 -4.84 -9.08
N ASP A 468 -27.99 -3.66 -9.40
CA ASP A 468 -28.77 -2.47 -9.74
C ASP A 468 -29.23 -2.44 -11.21
N LEU A 469 -28.67 -3.32 -12.05
CA LEU A 469 -28.94 -3.45 -13.49
C LEU A 469 -30.00 -4.50 -13.80
#